data_AF-A0A3A3HMH1-F1
#
_entry.id   AF-A0A3A3HMH1-F1
#
_cell.length_a   1.000
_cell.length_b   1.000
_cell.length_c   1.000
_cell.angle_alpha   90.00
_cell.angle_beta   90.00
_cell.angle_gamma   90.00
#
_symmetry.space_group_name_H-M   'P 1'
#
loop_
_entity.id
_entity.type
_entity.pdbx_description
1 polymer ?
#
loop_
_entity_poly.entity_id
_entity_poly.type
_entity_poly.pdbx_seq_one_letter_code
_entity_poly.pdbx_strand_id
1 'polypeptide(L)' 'MAEAGRHQNLSAAAVTQRIRALEAEIGQPLGIRVGRTVRPTELGTSVADKARSLLNEVRGLGDGDNNKPASRDATPWCH' A
#
# COMPACT_ATOMS: atom_id res chain seq x y z
N MET A 1 19.99 21.12 3.88
CA MET A 1 19.56 20.03 2.97
C MET A 1 19.74 18.65 3.63
N ALA A 2 19.19 18.42 4.83
CA ALA A 2 19.39 17.17 5.55
C ALA A 2 18.14 16.65 6.28
N GLU A 3 16.96 17.24 6.04
CA GLU A 3 15.76 16.95 6.84
C GLU A 3 14.61 16.32 6.03
N ALA A 4 14.70 16.26 4.70
CA ALA A 4 13.68 15.66 3.84
C ALA A 4 13.84 14.14 3.59
N GLY A 5 14.88 13.49 4.16
CA GLY A 5 15.21 12.08 3.92
C GLY A 5 14.51 11.07 4.84
N ARG A 6 13.91 11.51 5.95
CA ARG A 6 13.39 10.58 6.98
C ARG A 6 11.99 10.04 6.69
N HIS A 7 11.34 10.55 5.64
CA HIS A 7 10.14 9.94 5.04
C HIS A 7 10.44 9.18 3.73
N GLN A 8 11.70 9.18 3.26
CA GLN A 8 12.16 8.49 2.05
C GLN A 8 12.79 7.12 2.36
N ASN A 9 12.41 6.50 3.49
CA ASN A 9 13.06 5.33 4.11
C ASN A 9 12.88 3.99 3.38
N LEU A 10 12.60 4.01 2.08
CA LEU A 10 12.78 2.88 1.18
C LEU A 10 13.43 3.44 -0.08
N SER A 11 14.75 3.32 -0.18
CA SER A 11 15.44 3.69 -1.42
C SER A 11 14.82 2.89 -2.58
N ALA A 12 14.64 3.50 -3.74
CA ALA A 12 14.07 2.82 -4.91
C ALA A 12 14.82 1.52 -5.25
N ALA A 13 16.12 1.48 -4.94
CA ALA A 13 16.96 0.29 -5.03
C ALA A 13 16.52 -0.82 -4.06
N ALA A 14 16.26 -0.50 -2.79
CA ALA A 14 15.79 -1.46 -1.79
C ALA A 14 14.39 -2.02 -2.15
N VAL A 15 13.50 -1.18 -2.68
CA VAL A 15 12.19 -1.63 -3.19
C VAL A 15 12.38 -2.60 -4.35
N THR A 16 13.23 -2.23 -5.32
CA THR A 16 13.53 -3.08 -6.48
C THR A 16 14.16 -4.42 -6.05
N GLN A 17 15.04 -4.40 -5.05
CA GLN A 17 15.67 -5.62 -4.53
C GLN A 17 14.65 -6.55 -3.88
N ARG A 18 13.71 -6.02 -3.10
CA ARG A 18 12.63 -6.81 -2.48
C ARG A 18 11.68 -7.40 -3.52
N ILE A 19 11.33 -6.63 -4.56
CA ILE A 19 10.51 -7.13 -5.67
C ILE A 19 11.24 -8.27 -6.40
N ARG A 20 12.54 -8.14 -6.66
CA ARG A 20 13.33 -9.21 -7.28
C ARG A 20 13.44 -10.47 -6.42
N ALA A 21 13.55 -10.32 -5.09
CA ALA A 21 13.52 -11.45 -4.18
C ALA A 21 12.17 -12.17 -4.23
N LEU A 22 11.07 -11.42 -4.24
CA LEU A 22 9.72 -11.95 -4.40
C LEU A 22 9.51 -12.65 -5.74
N GLU A 23 10.02 -12.08 -6.84
CA GLU A 23 10.02 -12.71 -8.17
C GLU A 23 10.80 -14.03 -8.19
N ALA A 24 11.92 -14.11 -7.46
CA ALA A 24 12.72 -15.33 -7.35
C ALA A 24 12.01 -16.42 -6.53
N GLU A 25 11.28 -16.04 -5.47
CA GLU A 25 10.48 -16.97 -4.66
C GLU A 25 9.26 -17.52 -5.44
N ILE A 26 8.60 -16.67 -6.23
CA ILE A 26 7.42 -17.07 -7.03
C ILE A 26 7.82 -17.77 -8.34
N GLY A 27 9.04 -17.54 -8.83
CA GLY A 27 9.55 -18.07 -10.09
C GLY A 27 8.98 -17.38 -11.33
N GLN A 28 8.30 -16.24 -11.16
CA GLN A 28 7.71 -15.45 -12.26
C GLN A 28 7.97 -13.95 -12.09
N PRO A 29 8.29 -13.23 -13.17
CA PRO A 29 8.49 -11.78 -13.11
C PRO A 29 7.17 -11.05 -12.83
N LEU A 30 7.21 -10.09 -11.92
CA LEU A 30 6.11 -9.19 -11.58
C LEU A 30 6.14 -7.93 -12.45
N GLY A 31 7.30 -7.59 -13.03
CA GLY A 31 7.43 -6.50 -13.98
C GLY A 31 8.23 -6.86 -15.22
N ILE A 32 7.89 -6.24 -16.34
CA ILE A 32 8.67 -6.26 -17.56
C ILE A 32 9.14 -4.84 -17.90
N ARG A 33 10.39 -4.71 -18.34
CA ARG A 33 10.89 -3.43 -18.85
C ARG A 33 10.41 -3.20 -20.28
N VAL A 34 9.79 -2.04 -20.51
CA VAL A 34 9.43 -1.55 -21.84
C VAL A 34 10.07 -0.18 -22.01
N GLY A 35 11.19 -0.15 -22.76
CA GLY A 35 12.03 1.03 -22.90
C GLY A 35 12.59 1.52 -21.56
N ARG A 36 12.26 2.76 -21.19
CA ARG A 36 12.69 3.40 -19.93
C ARG A 36 11.70 3.19 -18.78
N THR A 37 10.61 2.46 -19.01
CA THR A 37 9.54 2.24 -18.03
C THR A 37 9.42 0.77 -17.64
N VAL A 38 8.89 0.51 -16.44
CA VAL A 38 8.51 -0.84 -16.00
C VAL A 38 7.00 -0.94 -16.13
N ARG A 39 6.51 -1.99 -16.80
CA ARG A 39 5.10 -2.34 -16.85
C ARG A 39 4.86 -3.58 -15.99
N PRO A 40 3.81 -3.60 -15.16
CA PRO A 40 3.48 -4.79 -14.40
C PRO A 40 3.05 -5.92 -15.35
N THR A 41 3.37 -7.16 -14.98
CA THR A 41 2.77 -8.35 -15.60
C THR A 41 1.35 -8.56 -15.06
N GLU A 42 0.61 -9.53 -15.60
CA GLU A 42 -0.71 -9.90 -15.06
C GLU A 42 -0.62 -10.36 -13.59
N LEU A 43 0.38 -11.20 -13.29
CA LEU A 43 0.72 -11.57 -11.93
C LEU A 43 1.15 -10.36 -11.09
N GLY A 44 2.00 -9.49 -11.66
CA GLY A 44 2.43 -8.25 -11.00
C GLY A 44 1.28 -7.32 -10.62
N THR A 45 0.26 -7.25 -11.46
CA THR A 45 -0.96 -6.47 -11.19
C THR A 45 -1.75 -7.09 -10.04
N SER A 46 -1.97 -8.41 -10.08
CA SER A 46 -2.65 -9.16 -9.01
C SER A 46 -1.95 -9.02 -7.66
N VAL A 47 -0.61 -9.12 -7.64
CA VAL A 47 0.20 -8.95 -6.42
C VAL A 47 0.11 -7.52 -5.89
N ALA A 48 0.17 -6.51 -6.77
CA ALA A 48 0.07 -5.11 -6.38
C ALA A 48 -1.29 -4.76 -5.76
N ASP A 49 -2.38 -5.29 -6.31
CA ASP A 49 -3.73 -5.07 -5.79
C ASP A 49 -3.92 -5.74 -4.42
N LYS A 50 -3.43 -6.97 -4.25
CA LYS A 50 -3.45 -7.66 -2.95
C LYS A 50 -2.62 -6.91 -1.91
N ALA A 51 -1.42 -6.46 -2.28
CA ALA A 51 -0.57 -5.67 -1.40
C ALA A 51 -1.24 -4.34 -0.99
N ARG A 52 -1.91 -3.65 -1.92
CA ARG A 52 -2.66 -2.43 -1.62
C ARG A 52 -3.81 -2.69 -0.65
N SER A 53 -4.56 -3.78 -0.80
CA SER A 53 -5.61 -4.18 0.15
C SER A 53 -5.05 -4.38 1.55
N LEU A 54 -3.98 -5.17 1.69
CA LEU A 54 -3.34 -5.46 2.98
C LEU A 54 -2.81 -4.19 3.66
N LEU A 55 -2.19 -3.28 2.90
CA LEU A 55 -1.71 -2.00 3.43
C LEU A 55 -2.87 -1.10 3.89
N ASN A 56 -4.01 -1.12 3.18
CA ASN A 56 -5.21 -0.38 3.60
C ASN A 56 -5.84 -1.00 4.85
N GLU A 57 -5.90 -2.32 4.96
CA GLU A 57 -6.38 -3.03 6.14
C GLU A 57 -5.52 -2.69 7.37
N VAL A 58 -4.18 -2.78 7.25
CA VAL A 58 -3.25 -2.41 8.33
C VAL A 58 -3.38 -0.94 8.72
N ARG A 59 -3.58 -0.03 7.75
CA ARG A 59 -3.83 1.38 8.04
C ARG A 59 -5.16 1.58 8.78
N GLY A 60 -6.21 0.88 8.36
CA GLY A 60 -7.50 0.90 9.04
C GLY A 60 -7.46 0.38 10.47
N LEU A 61 -6.57 -0.58 10.76
CA LEU A 61 -6.31 -1.03 12.14
C LEU A 61 -5.64 0.05 13.00
N GLY A 62 -4.79 0.90 12.41
CA GLY A 62 -4.19 2.06 13.08
C GLY A 62 -5.13 3.25 13.24
N ASP A 63 -6.07 3.42 12.30
CA ASP A 63 -7.11 4.46 12.33
C ASP A 63 -8.33 4.06 13.19
N GLY A 64 -8.34 2.82 13.70
CA GLY A 64 -9.42 2.17 14.43
C GLY A 64 -9.78 2.70 15.83
N ASP A 65 -9.47 3.96 16.16
CA ASP A 65 -10.00 4.64 17.36
C ASP A 65 -10.78 5.94 17.04
N ASN A 66 -10.84 6.41 15.78
CA ASN A 66 -11.46 7.71 15.47
C ASN A 66 -12.64 7.71 14.49
N ASN A 67 -13.13 6.55 14.06
CA ASN A 67 -14.42 6.48 13.36
C ASN A 67 -15.51 5.98 14.30
N LYS A 68 -15.92 6.82 15.26
CA LYS A 68 -17.21 6.65 15.90
C LYS A 68 -18.26 6.93 14.83
N PRO A 69 -19.10 5.95 14.41
CA PRO A 69 -20.20 6.27 13.52
C PRO A 69 -21.02 7.35 14.21
N ALA A 70 -21.15 8.52 13.57
CA ALA A 70 -22.02 9.58 14.02
C ALA A 70 -23.43 9.00 14.10
N SER A 71 -23.82 8.57 15.30
CA SER A 71 -25.18 8.17 15.64
C SER A 71 -26.05 9.40 15.40
N ARG A 72 -26.72 9.40 14.25
CA ARG A 72 -27.83 10.29 13.90
C ARG A 72 -29.06 9.87 14.71
N ASP A 73 -28.94 9.88 16.02
CA ASP A 73 -30.07 9.72 16.93
C ASP A 73 -30.32 11.09 17.55
N ALA A 74 -30.79 12.00 16.70
CA ALA A 74 -31.49 13.19 17.14
C ALA A 74 -32.81 12.74 17.77
N THR A 75 -32.81 12.46 19.07
CA THR A 75 -34.06 12.48 19.83
C THR A 75 -34.43 13.95 20.08
N PRO A 76 -35.64 14.39 19.66
CA PRO A 76 -36.08 15.74 19.93
C PRO A 76 -36.41 15.81 21.43
N TRP A 77 -35.68 16.64 22.16
CA TRP A 77 -36.04 17.00 23.53
C TRP A 77 -37.30 17.89 23.46
N CYS A 78 -38.45 17.26 23.61
CA CYS A 78 -39.70 17.89 23.99
C CYS A 78 -40.07 17.38 25.39
N HIS A 79 -39.79 18.18 26.41
CA HIS A 79 -40.59 18.32 27.63
C HIS A 79 -40.18 19.58 28.38
#